data_AF-A0A4P5YIZ1-F1
#
_entry.id   AF-A0A4P5YIZ1-F1
#
_cell.length_a   1.000
_cell.length_b   1.000
_cell.length_c   1.000
_cell.angle_alpha   90.00
_cell.angle_beta   90.00
_cell.angle_gamma   90.00
#
_symmetry.space_group_name_H-M   'P 1'
#
loop_
_entity.id
_entity.type
_entity.pdbx_description
1 polymer ?
#
loop_
_entity_poly.entity_id
_entity_poly.type
_entity_poly.pdbx_seq_one_letter_code
_entity_poly.pdbx_strand_id
1 'polypeptide(L)'
;MNPLLAAHKHYGTLLLVLVLLVILVALTKGPKPALQRIVAVLVDINLVVGLIAFFQTVRPISWFHPILALGAVGLLHAAAKSEDRAKVVRCFSIALVLLVAAWAVNASWGPAWFKLNFVKLPATVEVITK
;
A
#
# COMPACT_ATOMS: atom_id res chain seq x y z
N MET A 1 -1.82 -1.90 -21.68
CA MET A 1 -1.95 -1.51 -20.24
C MET A 1 -1.37 -0.11 -20.10
N ASN A 2 -1.97 0.78 -19.30
CA ASN A 2 -1.39 2.10 -19.03
C ASN A 2 0.02 1.90 -18.39
N PRO A 3 1.10 2.49 -18.93
CA PRO A 3 2.46 2.31 -18.42
C PRO A 3 2.60 2.64 -16.92
N LEU A 4 1.80 3.58 -16.40
CA LEU A 4 1.76 3.92 -14.98
C LEU A 4 1.27 2.75 -14.10
N LEU A 5 0.31 1.97 -14.57
CA LEU A 5 -0.25 0.82 -13.83
C LEU A 5 0.73 -0.36 -13.80
N ALA A 6 1.48 -0.57 -14.88
CA ALA A 6 2.53 -1.58 -14.94
C ALA A 6 3.69 -1.23 -14.00
N ALA A 7 4.12 0.04 -14.01
CA ALA A 7 5.15 0.55 -13.09
C ALA A 7 4.72 0.40 -11.62
N HIS A 8 3.50 0.82 -11.26
CA HIS A 8 2.96 0.69 -9.91
C HIS A 8 2.94 -0.77 -9.41
N LYS A 9 2.56 -1.72 -10.28
CA LYS A 9 2.50 -3.14 -9.91
C LYS A 9 3.89 -3.73 -9.63
N HIS A 10 4.87 -3.43 -10.49
CA HIS A 10 6.24 -3.93 -10.31
C HIS A 10 6.89 -3.29 -9.07
N TYR A 11 6.70 -1.98 -8.91
CA TYR A 11 7.22 -1.21 -7.79
C TYR A 11 6.59 -1.63 -6.45
N GLY A 12 5.29 -1.95 -6.42
CA GLY A 12 4.62 -2.45 -5.22
C GLY A 12 5.22 -3.75 -4.66
N THR A 13 5.66 -4.67 -5.52
CA THR A 13 6.30 -5.92 -5.07
C THR A 13 7.67 -5.65 -4.45
N LEU A 14 8.46 -4.77 -5.08
CA LEU A 14 9.76 -4.34 -4.54
C LEU A 14 9.60 -3.69 -3.16
N LEU A 15 8.57 -2.86 -2.98
CA LEU A 15 8.32 -2.18 -1.70
C LEU A 15 7.95 -3.14 -0.57
N LEU A 16 7.18 -4.20 -0.84
CA LEU A 16 6.90 -5.22 0.17
C LEU A 16 8.19 -5.86 0.68
N VAL A 17 9.11 -6.17 -0.23
CA VAL A 17 10.44 -6.71 0.11
C VAL A 17 11.27 -5.70 0.89
N LEU A 18 11.23 -4.41 0.53
CA LEU A 18 11.96 -3.37 1.26
C LEU A 18 11.41 -3.16 2.68
N VAL A 19 10.09 -3.18 2.87
CA VAL A 19 9.46 -3.09 4.20
C VAL A 19 9.87 -4.32 5.04
N LEU A 20 9.82 -5.52 4.45
CA LEU A 20 10.31 -6.74 5.11
C LEU A 20 11.79 -6.63 5.48
N LEU A 21 12.62 -6.08 4.59
CA LEU A 21 14.03 -5.84 4.84
C LEU A 21 14.24 -4.93 6.05
N VAL A 22 13.46 -3.85 6.20
CA VAL A 22 13.56 -2.99 7.38
C VAL A 22 13.25 -3.77 8.66
N ILE A 23 12.24 -4.64 8.65
CA ILE A 23 11.91 -5.50 9.80
C ILE A 23 13.09 -6.42 10.14
N LEU A 24 13.63 -7.11 9.14
CA LEU A 24 14.77 -8.03 9.33
C LEU A 24 16.02 -7.31 9.84
N VAL A 25 16.32 -6.12 9.29
CA VAL A 25 17.42 -5.28 9.75
C VAL A 25 17.18 -4.81 11.19
N ALA A 26 15.97 -4.38 11.54
CA ALA A 26 15.63 -3.97 12.90
C ALA A 26 15.80 -5.12 13.91
N LEU A 27 15.43 -6.34 13.53
CA LEU A 27 15.57 -7.54 14.37
C LEU A 27 17.03 -7.98 14.55
N THR A 28 17.83 -7.94 13.48
CA THR A 28 19.20 -8.52 13.48
C THR A 28 20.28 -7.50 13.83
N LYS A 29 20.18 -6.28 13.30
CA LYS A 29 21.20 -5.21 13.39
C LYS A 29 20.71 -3.97 14.15
N GLY A 30 19.48 -4.02 14.65
CA GLY A 30 18.83 -2.89 15.31
C GLY A 30 18.27 -1.84 14.32
N PRO A 31 17.47 -0.89 14.82
CA PRO A 31 16.87 0.17 14.02
C PRO A 31 17.89 1.00 13.25
N LYS A 32 17.59 1.27 11.97
CA LYS A 32 18.37 2.17 11.10
C LYS A 32 17.45 3.27 10.57
N PRO A 33 17.36 4.43 11.25
CA PRO A 33 16.43 5.50 10.87
C PRO A 33 16.58 5.97 9.42
N ALA A 34 17.80 6.01 8.87
CA ALA A 34 18.01 6.37 7.47
C ALA A 34 17.29 5.40 6.52
N LEU A 35 17.44 4.08 6.72
CA LEU A 35 16.78 3.06 5.93
C LEU A 35 15.25 3.14 6.08
N GLN A 36 14.76 3.30 7.30
CA GLN A 36 13.32 3.42 7.59
C GLN A 36 12.69 4.62 6.83
N ARG A 37 13.35 5.78 6.84
CA ARG A 37 12.90 6.98 6.11
C ARG A 37 12.89 6.76 4.61
N ILE A 38 13.95 6.20 4.05
CA ILE A 38 14.03 5.93 2.61
C ILE A 38 12.88 5.02 2.21
N VAL A 39 12.67 3.91 2.92
CA VAL A 39 11.59 2.97 2.60
C VAL A 39 10.21 3.63 2.75
N ALA A 40 9.98 4.43 3.80
CA ALA A 40 8.72 5.18 3.95
C ALA A 40 8.44 6.11 2.76
N VAL A 41 9.44 6.88 2.32
CA VAL A 41 9.31 7.78 1.16
C VAL A 41 9.07 7.01 -0.14
N LEU A 42 9.73 5.86 -0.34
CA LEU A 42 9.48 5.03 -1.52
C LEU A 42 8.04 4.47 -1.52
N VAL A 43 7.49 4.11 -0.34
CA VAL A 43 6.08 3.73 -0.22
C VAL A 43 5.15 4.91 -0.50
N ASP A 44 5.47 6.13 -0.06
CA ASP A 44 4.69 7.34 -0.36
C ASP A 44 4.59 7.58 -1.87
N ILE A 45 5.71 7.48 -2.59
CA ILE A 45 5.75 7.65 -4.05
C ILE A 45 4.81 6.64 -4.72
N ASN A 46 4.86 5.37 -4.29
CA ASN A 46 3.99 4.35 -4.83
C ASN A 46 2.52 4.56 -4.50
N LEU A 47 2.22 5.06 -3.30
CA LEU A 47 0.87 5.43 -2.91
C LEU A 47 0.33 6.54 -3.80
N VAL A 48 1.12 7.60 -4.05
CA VAL A 48 0.71 8.72 -4.92
C VAL A 48 0.44 8.22 -6.34
N VAL A 49 1.35 7.44 -6.92
CA VAL A 49 1.16 6.86 -8.26
C VAL A 49 -0.08 5.94 -8.28
N GLY A 50 -0.26 5.12 -7.26
CA GLY A 50 -1.41 4.23 -7.10
C GLY A 50 -2.73 5.00 -6.97
N LEU A 51 -2.74 6.12 -6.25
CA LEU A 51 -3.91 6.98 -6.08
C LEU A 51 -4.30 7.65 -7.40
N ILE A 52 -3.33 8.19 -8.15
CA ILE A 52 -3.56 8.74 -9.49
C ILE A 52 -4.15 7.65 -10.40
N ALA A 53 -3.54 6.46 -10.43
CA ALA A 53 -4.04 5.33 -11.23
C ALA A 53 -5.45 4.86 -10.80
N PHE A 54 -5.75 4.90 -9.49
CA PHE A 54 -7.07 4.58 -8.94
C PHE A 54 -8.15 5.57 -9.41
N PHE A 55 -7.81 6.85 -9.59
CA PHE A 55 -8.76 7.83 -10.13
C PHE A 55 -8.91 7.75 -11.66
N GLN A 56 -7.86 7.40 -12.37
CA GLN A 56 -7.86 7.29 -13.84
C GLN A 56 -8.46 5.98 -14.38
N THR A 57 -8.60 4.95 -13.55
CA THR A 57 -9.11 3.65 -13.99
C THR A 57 -10.63 3.61 -13.99
N VAL A 58 -11.20 2.99 -15.04
CA VAL A 58 -12.63 2.67 -15.16
C VAL A 58 -12.99 1.34 -14.49
N ARG A 59 -11.99 0.58 -14.03
CA ARG A 59 -12.23 -0.69 -13.36
C ARG A 59 -12.84 -0.46 -11.98
N PRO A 60 -13.86 -1.25 -11.59
CA PRO A 60 -14.34 -1.25 -10.23
C PRO A 60 -13.22 -1.74 -9.32
N ILE A 61 -12.68 -0.85 -8.48
CA ILE A 61 -11.67 -1.17 -7.46
C ILE A 61 -12.25 -0.77 -6.11
N SER A 62 -12.10 -1.63 -5.11
CA SER A 62 -12.53 -1.31 -3.76
C SER A 62 -11.69 -0.22 -3.11
N TRP A 63 -12.37 0.69 -2.41
CA TRP A 63 -11.78 1.72 -1.55
C TRP A 63 -10.91 1.13 -0.43
N PHE A 64 -11.04 -0.16 -0.10
CA PHE A 64 -10.12 -0.82 0.81
C PHE A 64 -8.67 -0.74 0.33
N HIS A 65 -8.40 -0.74 -0.98
CA HIS A 65 -7.04 -0.63 -1.50
C HIS A 65 -6.34 0.66 -1.05
N PRO A 66 -6.84 1.87 -1.37
CA PRO A 66 -6.23 3.11 -0.91
C PRO A 66 -6.32 3.33 0.61
N ILE A 67 -7.40 2.87 1.28
CA ILE A 67 -7.55 3.03 2.74
C ILE A 67 -6.46 2.25 3.49
N LEU A 68 -6.27 0.97 3.13
CA LEU A 68 -5.25 0.14 3.77
C LEU A 68 -3.83 0.64 3.46
N ALA A 69 -3.60 1.10 2.23
CA ALA A 69 -2.32 1.68 1.83
C ALA A 69 -1.99 2.98 2.59
N LEU A 70 -2.98 3.86 2.81
CA LEU A 70 -2.83 5.06 3.63
C LEU A 70 -2.55 4.72 5.10
N GLY A 71 -3.27 3.73 5.66
CA GLY A 71 -3.01 3.24 7.02
C GLY A 71 -1.58 2.71 7.18
N ALA A 72 -1.07 1.96 6.19
CA ALA A 72 0.30 1.48 6.18
C ALA A 72 1.30 2.64 6.19
N VAL A 73 1.12 3.64 5.32
CA VAL A 73 1.98 4.83 5.26
C VAL A 73 2.03 5.57 6.60
N GLY A 74 0.88 5.77 7.25
CA GLY A 74 0.82 6.39 8.58
C GLY A 74 1.68 5.66 9.62
N LEU A 75 1.62 4.32 9.64
CA LEU A 75 2.43 3.50 10.54
C LEU A 75 3.93 3.55 10.21
N LEU A 76 4.28 3.54 8.92
CA LEU A 76 5.67 3.67 8.49
C LEU A 76 6.27 4.99 8.96
N HIS A 77 5.57 6.11 8.77
CA HIS A 77 6.02 7.43 9.23
C HIS A 77 6.08 7.55 10.76
N ALA A 78 5.12 6.94 11.47
CA ALA A 78 5.13 6.92 12.93
C ALA A 78 6.39 6.25 13.52
N ALA A 79 7.00 5.32 12.77
CA ALA A 79 8.20 4.60 13.16
C ALA A 79 9.47 5.02 12.39
N ALA A 80 9.38 5.84 11.33
CA ALA A 80 10.48 6.11 10.40
C ALA A 80 11.72 6.78 11.02
N LYS A 81 11.58 7.35 12.23
CA LYS A 81 12.68 8.00 12.96
C LYS A 81 12.97 7.33 14.30
N SER A 82 12.40 6.16 14.56
CA SER A 82 12.46 5.52 15.86
C SER A 82 13.72 4.67 15.99
N GLU A 83 14.40 4.83 17.13
CA GLU A 83 15.50 3.96 17.55
C GLU A 83 15.03 2.82 18.45
N ASP A 84 13.73 2.80 18.83
CA ASP A 84 13.14 1.70 19.56
C ASP A 84 12.83 0.54 18.62
N ARG A 85 13.53 -0.58 18.84
CA ARG A 85 13.36 -1.82 18.07
C ARG A 85 11.91 -2.31 18.11
N ALA A 86 11.27 -2.32 19.28
CA ALA A 86 9.92 -2.85 19.43
C ALA A 86 8.93 -2.01 18.63
N LYS A 87 9.02 -0.69 18.71
CA LYS A 87 8.20 0.22 17.92
C LYS A 87 8.40 0.02 16.41
N VAL A 88 9.65 -0.02 15.94
CA VAL A 88 9.95 -0.21 14.51
C VAL A 88 9.40 -1.53 14.00
N VAL A 89 9.69 -2.63 14.68
CA VAL A 89 9.23 -3.96 14.27
C VAL A 89 7.71 -4.03 14.25
N ARG A 90 7.02 -3.53 15.29
CA ARG A 90 5.56 -3.54 15.35
C ARG A 90 4.93 -2.70 14.23
N CYS A 91 5.35 -1.44 14.09
CA CYS A 91 4.79 -0.54 13.09
C CYS A 91 5.04 -1.05 11.65
N PHE A 92 6.27 -1.47 11.34
CA PHE A 92 6.59 -1.98 10.00
C PHE A 92 5.91 -3.32 9.72
N SER A 93 5.74 -4.20 10.71
CA SER A 93 5.02 -5.46 10.53
C SER A 93 3.53 -5.24 10.28
N ILE A 94 2.89 -4.36 11.05
CA ILE A 94 1.48 -4.01 10.82
C ILE A 94 1.32 -3.33 9.46
N ALA A 95 2.22 -2.41 9.11
CA ALA A 95 2.24 -1.78 7.79
C ALA A 95 2.40 -2.81 6.66
N LEU A 96 3.29 -3.79 6.81
CA LEU A 96 3.46 -4.86 5.83
C LEU A 96 2.17 -5.66 5.63
N VAL A 97 1.48 -6.03 6.72
CA VAL A 97 0.19 -6.73 6.65
C VAL A 97 -0.86 -5.87 5.95
N LEU A 98 -0.93 -4.57 6.25
CA LEU A 98 -1.85 -3.65 5.57
C LEU A 98 -1.55 -3.51 4.07
N LEU A 99 -0.28 -3.45 3.68
CA LEU A 99 0.13 -3.39 2.26
C LEU A 99 -0.21 -4.70 1.53
N VAL A 100 -0.02 -5.86 2.16
CA VAL A 100 -0.43 -7.15 1.61
C VAL A 100 -1.96 -7.22 1.48
N ALA A 101 -2.70 -6.75 2.48
CA ALA A 101 -4.16 -6.68 2.42
C ALA A 101 -4.63 -5.73 1.31
N ALA A 102 -4.00 -4.55 1.15
CA ALA A 102 -4.25 -3.63 0.05
C ALA A 102 -4.01 -4.33 -1.30
N TRP A 103 -2.91 -5.06 -1.44
CA TRP A 103 -2.63 -5.83 -2.65
C TRP A 103 -3.67 -6.93 -2.92
N ALA A 104 -4.11 -7.63 -1.87
CA ALA A 104 -5.12 -8.68 -1.95
C ALA A 104 -6.44 -8.18 -2.55
N VAL A 105 -6.81 -6.91 -2.33
CA VAL A 105 -8.02 -6.30 -2.91
C VAL A 105 -8.09 -6.45 -4.43
N ASN A 106 -6.96 -6.47 -5.14
CA ASN A 106 -6.90 -6.59 -6.60
C ASN A 106 -6.26 -7.90 -7.09
N ALA A 107 -5.80 -8.78 -6.18
CA ALA A 107 -5.18 -10.03 -6.53
C ALA A 107 -6.22 -11.13 -6.80
N SER A 108 -5.95 -12.07 -7.71
CA SER A 108 -6.86 -13.19 -8.01
C SER A 108 -7.20 -14.02 -6.76
N TRP A 109 -6.21 -14.26 -5.91
CA TRP A 109 -6.34 -15.02 -4.66
C TRP A 109 -6.97 -14.24 -3.49
N GLY A 110 -7.16 -12.92 -3.62
CA GLY A 110 -7.65 -12.10 -2.52
C GLY A 110 -9.09 -12.41 -2.09
N PRO A 111 -9.47 -12.13 -0.83
CA PRO A 111 -10.81 -12.42 -0.32
C PRO A 111 -11.91 -11.71 -1.11
N ALA A 112 -12.98 -12.44 -1.45
CA ALA A 112 -14.11 -11.90 -2.21
C ALA A 112 -14.77 -10.71 -1.49
N TRP A 113 -14.84 -10.75 -0.15
CA TRP A 113 -15.44 -9.68 0.63
C TRP A 113 -14.76 -8.31 0.40
N PHE A 114 -13.43 -8.26 0.32
CA PHE A 114 -12.70 -7.01 0.04
C PHE A 114 -12.94 -6.50 -1.39
N LYS A 115 -13.20 -7.39 -2.34
CA LYS A 115 -13.41 -7.04 -3.76
C LYS A 115 -14.80 -6.50 -4.04
N LEU A 116 -15.80 -7.04 -3.32
CA LEU A 116 -17.22 -6.81 -3.59
C LEU A 116 -17.82 -5.70 -2.72
N ASN A 117 -17.17 -5.32 -1.62
CA ASN A 117 -17.65 -4.27 -0.72
C ASN A 117 -16.87 -2.97 -0.88
N PHE A 118 -17.53 -1.83 -0.64
CA PHE A 118 -16.92 -0.50 -0.72
C PHE A 118 -16.24 -0.23 -2.07
N VAL A 119 -16.89 -0.64 -3.16
CA VAL A 119 -16.36 -0.52 -4.52
C VAL A 119 -16.55 0.89 -5.06
N LYS A 120 -15.49 1.48 -5.62
CA LYS A 120 -15.61 2.69 -6.42
C LYS A 120 -16.40 2.38 -7.68
N LEU A 121 -17.59 2.96 -7.79
CA LEU A 121 -18.39 2.89 -9.00
C LEU A 121 -17.68 3.64 -10.14
N PRO A 122 -17.69 3.11 -11.38
CA PRO A 122 -17.21 3.86 -12.52
C PRO A 122 -17.99 5.17 -12.63
N ALA A 123 -17.29 6.26 -12.96
CA ALA A 123 -17.89 7.57 -13.15
C ALA A 123 -18.66 7.62 -14.48
N THR A 124 -19.68 6.79 -14.65
CA THR A 124 -20.80 6.90 -15.61
C THR A 124 -21.70 5.65 -15.51
N VAL A 125 -22.84 5.81 -14.85
CA VAL A 125 -24.15 5.50 -15.42
C VAL A 125 -25.14 6.52 -14.83
N GLU A 126 -25.15 7.75 -15.36
CA GLU A 126 -26.40 8.49 -15.40
C GLU A 126 -27.27 7.72 -16.39
N VAL A 127 -28.19 6.92 -15.84
CA VAL A 127 -29.23 6.28 -16.62
C VAL A 127 -30.06 7.41 -17.21
N ILE A 128 -30.05 7.48 -18.54
CA ILE A 128 -31.09 8.13 -19.33
C ILE A 128 -32.42 7.52 -18.90
N THR A 129 -33.11 8.15 -17.96
CA THR A 129 -34.52 7.88 -17.63
C THR A 129 -35.19 9.19 -17.22
N LYS A 130 -35.48 10.04 -18.21
CA LYS A 130 -36.84 10.34 -18.67
C LYS A 130 -36.80 11.47 -19.70
#